data_AF-A0A6A7WDS4-F1
#
_entry.id   AF-A0A6A7WDS4-F1
#
_cell.length_a   1.000
_cell.length_b   1.000
_cell.length_c   1.000
_cell.angle_alpha   90.00
_cell.angle_beta   90.00
_cell.angle_gamma   90.00
#
_symmetry.space_group_name_H-M   'P 1'
#
loop_
_entity.id
_entity.type
_entity.pdbx_description
1 polymer ?
#
loop_
_entity_poly.entity_id
_entity_poly.type
_entity_poly.pdbx_seq_one_letter_code
_entity_poly.pdbx_strand_id
1 'polypeptide(L)'
;MKKYIYGLFFALVSVAMFTACSEDEGSDIGSDSQAKATLYQYTATEPNDADIDTQIRIATNSATQSAYLLVEKTADYESRLTQLGEEGYKDYVVENGEKIEGAEGAANIDKTIKSLSGDNTIAVVAVGGGKSLATVQFTANSWTTVAEGTYNFNGVGAQLFGASKPATLQVNDANPKLFRFKNFWGTGKHMTFNLTDKKGTDQKGLTITQLVVPEQATPYTYPDYGTIYYADGLTRKSVNSPSFMYDNYYCMILMQWYVSASNLGQITDYDTFEPNE
;
A
#
# COMPACT_ATOMS: atom_id res chain seq x y z
N MET A 1 -4.88 -28.02 -30.04
CA MET A 1 -5.72 -27.46 -28.96
C MET A 1 -4.96 -27.73 -27.66
N LYS A 2 -4.02 -26.88 -27.23
CA LYS A 2 -4.19 -25.63 -26.46
C LYS A 2 -5.12 -25.80 -25.24
N LYS A 3 -4.60 -25.36 -24.09
CA LYS A 3 -5.23 -25.17 -22.76
C LYS A 3 -5.19 -26.47 -21.91
N TYR A 4 -4.67 -26.56 -20.69
CA TYR A 4 -4.53 -25.62 -19.58
C TYR A 4 -3.39 -26.06 -18.64
N ILE A 5 -2.29 -25.30 -18.57
CA ILE A 5 -1.34 -25.35 -17.43
C ILE A 5 -0.92 -23.90 -17.18
N TYR A 6 -1.80 -23.13 -16.55
CA TYR A 6 -1.53 -21.77 -16.05
C TYR A 6 -2.23 -21.55 -14.72
N GLY A 7 -2.10 -22.50 -13.81
CA GLY A 7 -2.80 -22.44 -12.53
C GLY A 7 -2.12 -23.27 -11.46
N LEU A 8 -0.85 -22.99 -11.18
CA LEU A 8 -0.16 -23.45 -9.96
C LEU A 8 1.21 -22.77 -9.83
N PHE A 9 1.23 -21.45 -9.68
CA PHE A 9 2.39 -20.70 -9.19
C PHE A 9 1.96 -19.48 -8.34
N PHE A 10 0.85 -19.63 -7.61
CA PHE A 10 0.44 -18.71 -6.55
C PHE A 10 0.55 -19.42 -5.21
N ALA A 11 1.76 -19.40 -4.63
CA ALA A 11 1.98 -19.59 -3.21
C ALA A 11 3.42 -19.20 -2.85
N LEU A 12 3.57 -18.16 -2.03
CA LEU A 12 4.66 -17.92 -1.09
C LEU A 12 6.08 -17.74 -1.64
N VAL A 13 6.52 -16.47 -1.73
CA VAL A 13 7.66 -15.97 -0.94
C VAL A 13 7.45 -14.48 -0.65
N SER A 14 6.81 -14.16 0.48
CA SER A 14 7.05 -12.90 1.19
C SER A 14 7.82 -13.26 2.46
N VAL A 15 9.14 -13.27 2.33
CA VAL A 15 10.04 -13.21 3.48
C VAL A 15 11.05 -12.12 3.19
N ALA A 16 11.04 -11.09 4.04
CA ALA A 16 12.09 -10.11 4.16
C ALA A 16 13.44 -10.83 4.27
N MET A 17 14.31 -10.66 3.27
CA MET A 17 15.72 -10.95 3.50
C MET A 17 16.31 -9.76 4.23
N PHE A 18 16.17 -9.76 5.56
CA PHE A 18 17.24 -9.27 6.39
C PHE A 18 18.43 -10.19 6.11
N THR A 19 19.30 -9.79 5.19
CA THR A 19 20.68 -10.29 5.22
C THR A 19 21.28 -9.72 6.49
N ALA A 20 21.19 -10.51 7.57
CA ALA A 20 22.10 -10.41 8.69
C ALA A 20 23.51 -10.31 8.10
N CYS A 21 24.29 -9.35 8.61
CA CYS A 21 25.71 -9.24 8.34
C CYS A 21 26.35 -10.63 8.48
N SER A 22 26.76 -11.23 7.37
CA SER A 22 28.02 -11.95 7.41
C SER A 22 29.06 -10.85 7.51
N GLU A 23 29.62 -10.65 8.71
CA GLU A 23 30.99 -10.16 8.79
C GLU A 23 31.83 -11.15 7.99
N ASP A 24 32.04 -10.83 6.73
CA ASP A 24 33.20 -11.30 6.01
C ASP A 24 34.33 -10.38 6.46
N GLU A 25 35.03 -10.82 7.51
CA GLU A 25 36.29 -10.21 7.91
C GLU A 25 37.30 -10.33 6.75
N GLY A 26 37.43 -9.25 5.98
CA GLY A 26 38.67 -8.86 5.33
C GLY A 26 38.71 -8.95 3.81
N SER A 27 38.65 -7.80 3.14
CA SER A 27 39.84 -7.22 2.50
C SER A 27 39.51 -5.88 1.81
N ASP A 28 40.12 -4.81 2.33
CA ASP A 28 40.42 -3.53 1.67
C ASP A 28 39.30 -2.75 0.94
N ILE A 29 39.61 -1.48 0.63
CA ILE A 29 38.81 -0.61 -0.21
C ILE A 29 38.83 -1.20 -1.64
N GLY A 30 37.99 -2.20 -1.87
CA GLY A 30 37.87 -2.92 -3.14
C GLY A 30 37.14 -2.05 -4.16
N SER A 31 37.89 -1.53 -5.13
CA SER A 31 37.34 -0.95 -6.36
C SER A 31 36.65 -2.05 -7.17
N ASP A 32 35.37 -2.32 -6.88
CA ASP A 32 34.56 -3.17 -7.74
C ASP A 32 34.65 -2.62 -9.16
N SER A 33 35.21 -3.39 -10.09
CA SER A 33 35.48 -2.94 -11.46
C SER A 33 34.22 -2.87 -12.33
N GLN A 34 33.13 -3.48 -11.87
CA GLN A 34 31.86 -3.57 -12.58
C GLN A 34 30.84 -2.61 -11.97
N ALA A 35 30.07 -1.94 -12.83
CA ALA A 35 29.01 -1.06 -12.37
C ALA A 35 27.89 -1.87 -11.70
N LYS A 36 27.44 -1.43 -10.52
CA LYS A 36 26.37 -2.07 -9.74
C LYS A 36 25.34 -1.05 -9.29
N ALA A 37 24.06 -1.39 -9.47
CA ALA A 37 22.94 -0.74 -8.80
C ALA A 37 22.28 -1.70 -7.81
N THR A 38 21.82 -1.18 -6.67
CA THR A 38 20.93 -1.86 -5.73
C THR A 38 19.70 -0.99 -5.50
N LEU A 39 18.52 -1.61 -5.48
CA LEU A 39 17.25 -0.92 -5.28
C LEU A 39 16.69 -1.24 -3.90
N TYR A 40 16.23 -0.21 -3.20
CA TYR A 40 15.40 -0.32 -2.03
C TYR A 40 14.05 0.33 -2.33
N GLN A 41 12.96 -0.34 -1.99
CA GLN A 41 11.61 0.15 -2.22
C GLN A 41 10.95 0.50 -0.88
N TYR A 42 10.24 1.62 -0.86
CA TYR A 42 9.54 2.15 0.29
C TYR A 42 8.11 2.52 -0.10
N THR A 43 7.22 2.47 0.89
CA THR A 43 5.88 3.05 0.79
C THR A 43 6.00 4.56 0.55
N ALA A 44 5.24 5.08 -0.42
CA ALA A 44 5.27 6.52 -0.65
C ALA A 44 4.72 7.27 0.56
N THR A 45 5.36 8.39 0.87
CA THR A 45 4.98 9.29 1.96
C THR A 45 4.31 10.55 1.41
N GLU A 46 3.56 11.25 2.27
CA GLU A 46 2.92 12.52 1.91
C GLU A 46 3.92 13.50 1.25
N PRO A 47 3.50 14.22 0.19
CA PRO A 47 2.14 14.34 -0.33
C PRO A 47 1.75 13.30 -1.41
N ASN A 48 2.53 12.23 -1.58
CA ASN A 48 2.30 11.23 -2.62
C ASN A 48 1.25 10.19 -2.19
N ASP A 49 0.60 9.55 -3.16
CA ASP A 49 -0.47 8.58 -2.91
C ASP A 49 0.11 7.16 -2.86
N ALA A 50 0.20 6.57 -1.67
CA ALA A 50 0.77 5.24 -1.47
C ALA A 50 0.06 4.10 -2.22
N ASP A 51 -1.14 4.33 -2.76
CA ASP A 51 -1.82 3.34 -3.60
C ASP A 51 -1.28 3.30 -5.02
N ILE A 52 -0.81 4.42 -5.56
CA ILE A 52 -0.43 4.55 -6.98
C ILE A 52 0.99 5.10 -7.16
N ASP A 53 1.65 5.46 -6.07
CA ASP A 53 3.01 5.97 -6.03
C ASP A 53 3.89 5.07 -5.14
N THR A 54 5.18 4.96 -5.47
CA THR A 54 6.19 4.28 -4.64
C THR A 54 7.47 5.09 -4.59
N GLN A 55 8.22 4.97 -3.50
CA GLN A 55 9.53 5.59 -3.36
C GLN A 55 10.61 4.51 -3.51
N ILE A 56 11.66 4.82 -4.24
CA ILE A 56 12.83 3.95 -4.38
C ILE A 56 14.10 4.70 -4.00
N ARG A 57 15.05 3.99 -3.42
CA ARG A 57 16.45 4.41 -3.31
C ARG A 57 17.29 3.57 -4.26
N ILE A 58 18.10 4.24 -5.05
CA ILE A 58 19.04 3.65 -6.00
C ILE A 58 20.44 3.88 -5.43
N ALA A 59 21.11 2.81 -5.02
CA ALA A 59 22.48 2.84 -4.55
C ALA A 59 23.42 2.32 -5.64
N THR A 60 24.32 3.18 -6.13
CA THR A 60 25.33 2.82 -7.12
C THR A 60 26.71 2.64 -6.49
N ASN A 61 27.60 1.86 -7.11
CA ASN A 61 28.98 1.71 -6.68
C ASN A 61 29.95 2.62 -7.47
N SER A 62 31.20 2.71 -7.01
CA SER A 62 32.23 3.60 -7.59
C SER A 62 32.55 3.37 -9.07
N ALA A 63 32.25 2.20 -9.63
CA ALA A 63 32.45 1.91 -11.06
C ALA A 63 31.31 2.35 -11.97
N THR A 64 30.21 2.86 -11.40
CA THR A 64 29.06 3.32 -12.19
C THR A 64 29.37 4.65 -12.87
N GLN A 65 29.18 4.71 -14.19
CA GLN A 65 29.35 5.92 -15.01
C GLN A 65 28.00 6.55 -15.37
N SER A 66 26.93 5.77 -15.37
CA SER A 66 25.55 6.26 -15.52
C SER A 66 24.58 5.18 -15.07
N ALA A 67 23.34 5.56 -14.77
CA ALA A 67 22.25 4.62 -14.53
C ALA A 67 20.97 5.08 -15.25
N TYR A 68 20.15 4.12 -15.64
CA TYR A 68 18.91 4.34 -16.39
C TYR A 68 17.76 3.61 -15.71
N LEU A 69 16.61 4.27 -15.58
CA LEU A 69 15.41 3.75 -14.96
C LEU A 69 14.30 3.58 -15.99
N LEU A 70 13.69 2.40 -16.02
CA LEU A 70 12.49 2.13 -16.81
C LEU A 70 11.41 1.56 -15.91
N VAL A 71 10.19 2.06 -16.06
CA VAL A 71 9.01 1.55 -15.38
C VAL A 71 8.05 1.05 -16.45
N GLU A 72 7.65 -0.21 -16.34
CA GLU A 72 6.71 -0.82 -17.27
C GLU A 72 5.79 -1.81 -16.56
N LYS A 73 4.74 -2.26 -17.27
CA LYS A 73 3.87 -3.32 -16.75
C LYS A 73 4.67 -4.59 -16.54
N THR A 74 4.41 -5.32 -15.45
CA THR A 74 5.14 -6.55 -15.14
C THR A 74 5.04 -7.57 -16.29
N ALA A 75 3.88 -7.68 -16.93
CA ALA A 75 3.68 -8.56 -18.08
C ALA A 75 4.52 -8.16 -19.31
N ASP A 76 4.74 -6.86 -19.53
CA ASP A 76 5.58 -6.36 -20.63
C ASP A 76 7.06 -6.65 -20.34
N TYR A 77 7.50 -6.43 -19.10
CA TYR A 77 8.84 -6.76 -18.63
C TYR A 77 9.16 -8.24 -18.86
N GLU A 78 8.28 -9.14 -18.40
CA GLU A 78 8.46 -10.60 -18.55
C GLU A 78 8.51 -11.02 -20.02
N SER A 79 7.66 -10.41 -20.86
CA SER A 79 7.63 -10.67 -22.29
C SER A 79 8.92 -10.22 -22.97
N ARG A 80 9.43 -9.02 -22.64
CA ARG A 80 10.69 -8.50 -23.18
C ARG A 80 11.90 -9.30 -22.71
N LEU A 81 11.96 -9.64 -21.43
CA LEU A 81 13.05 -10.45 -20.88
C LEU A 81 13.12 -11.82 -21.57
N THR A 82 11.97 -12.41 -21.88
CA THR A 82 11.88 -13.67 -22.64
C THR A 82 12.34 -13.51 -24.09
N GLN A 83 12.00 -12.40 -24.74
CA GLN A 83 12.33 -12.14 -26.15
C GLN A 83 13.79 -11.74 -26.38
N LEU A 84 14.34 -10.92 -25.48
CA LEU A 84 15.66 -10.29 -25.62
C LEU A 84 16.76 -11.01 -24.84
N GLY A 85 16.40 -11.78 -23.81
CA GLY A 85 17.32 -12.21 -22.77
C GLY A 85 17.74 -11.05 -21.86
N GLU A 86 18.48 -11.35 -20.79
CA GLU A 86 18.87 -10.35 -19.78
C GLU A 86 19.76 -9.24 -20.35
N GLU A 87 20.79 -9.60 -21.14
CA GLU A 87 21.70 -8.62 -21.75
C GLU A 87 20.99 -7.71 -22.74
N GLY A 88 20.13 -8.27 -23.60
CA GLY A 88 19.33 -7.46 -24.54
C GLY A 88 18.32 -6.56 -23.82
N TYR A 89 17.76 -7.01 -22.69
CA TYR A 89 16.90 -6.17 -21.86
C TYR A 89 17.69 -5.03 -21.18
N LYS A 90 18.94 -5.27 -20.76
CA LYS A 90 19.80 -4.21 -20.21
C LYS A 90 20.03 -3.11 -21.24
N ASP A 91 20.30 -3.46 -22.49
CA ASP A 91 20.44 -2.50 -23.60
C ASP A 91 19.13 -1.74 -23.84
N TYR A 92 18.00 -2.44 -23.83
CA TYR A 92 16.68 -1.83 -23.98
C TYR A 92 16.40 -0.77 -22.90
N VAL A 93 16.71 -1.04 -21.63
CA VAL A 93 16.55 -0.07 -20.53
C VAL A 93 17.48 1.13 -20.69
N VAL A 94 18.71 0.94 -21.16
CA VAL A 94 19.63 2.07 -21.43
C VAL A 94 19.12 2.95 -22.57
N GLU A 95 18.52 2.35 -23.61
CA GLU A 95 18.01 3.07 -24.78
C GLU A 95 16.66 3.77 -24.54
N ASN A 96 15.78 3.16 -23.75
CA ASN A 96 14.37 3.59 -23.61
C ASN A 96 14.05 4.13 -22.21
N GLY A 97 14.93 3.91 -21.23
CA GLY A 97 14.78 4.38 -19.87
C GLY A 97 15.20 5.84 -19.69
N GLU A 98 14.79 6.41 -18.57
CA GLU A 98 15.19 7.73 -18.13
C GLU A 98 16.59 7.67 -17.51
N LYS A 99 17.54 8.45 -18.03
CA LYS A 99 18.85 8.61 -17.39
C LYS A 99 18.68 9.26 -16.01
N ILE A 100 19.25 8.63 -14.98
CA ILE A 100 19.19 9.12 -13.60
C ILE A 100 20.30 10.13 -13.38
N GLU A 101 19.94 11.39 -13.13
CA GLU A 101 20.90 12.45 -12.79
C GLU A 101 21.59 12.15 -11.44
N GLY A 102 22.91 12.33 -11.39
CA GLY A 102 23.71 12.13 -10.17
C GLY A 102 24.02 10.68 -9.81
N ALA A 103 23.72 9.71 -10.67
CA ALA A 103 24.00 8.28 -10.45
C ALA A 103 25.41 7.83 -10.85
N GLU A 104 26.38 8.74 -10.83
CA GLU A 104 27.79 8.49 -11.16
C GLU A 104 28.59 8.17 -9.89
N GLY A 105 29.46 7.16 -9.98
CA GLY A 105 30.23 6.67 -8.85
C GLY A 105 29.36 6.13 -7.72
N ALA A 106 29.91 6.13 -6.51
CA ALA A 106 29.19 5.71 -5.32
C ALA A 106 28.17 6.79 -4.93
N ALA A 107 26.90 6.55 -5.23
CA ALA A 107 25.83 7.51 -5.01
C ALA A 107 24.57 6.84 -4.43
N ASN A 108 23.73 7.65 -3.77
CA ASN A 108 22.42 7.25 -3.30
C ASN A 108 21.40 8.27 -3.83
N ILE A 109 20.47 7.81 -4.66
CA ILE A 109 19.47 8.64 -5.32
C ILE A 109 18.09 8.17 -4.90
N ASP A 110 17.29 9.07 -4.33
CA ASP A 110 15.91 8.79 -3.97
C ASP A 110 14.98 9.31 -5.08
N LYS A 111 14.05 8.47 -5.54
CA LYS A 111 13.08 8.82 -6.58
C LYS A 111 11.68 8.39 -6.18
N THR A 112 10.69 9.23 -6.50
CA THR A 112 9.27 8.86 -6.39
C THR A 112 8.76 8.50 -7.77
N ILE A 113 8.24 7.28 -7.92
CA ILE A 113 7.56 6.82 -9.12
C ILE A 113 6.06 7.01 -8.89
N LYS A 114 5.38 7.69 -9.81
CA LYS A 114 4.01 8.18 -9.58
C LYS A 114 2.98 7.63 -10.55
N SER A 115 1.72 7.67 -10.12
CA SER A 115 0.53 7.46 -10.95
C SER A 115 0.55 6.13 -11.71
N LEU A 116 1.04 5.10 -11.04
CA LEU A 116 1.06 3.74 -11.53
C LEU A 116 -0.33 3.12 -11.49
N SER A 117 -0.53 2.06 -12.27
CA SER A 117 -1.75 1.27 -12.29
C SER A 117 -1.41 -0.22 -12.39
N GLY A 118 -2.17 -1.09 -11.73
CA GLY A 118 -1.94 -2.54 -11.74
C GLY A 118 -0.51 -2.94 -11.36
N ASP A 119 -0.03 -4.06 -11.90
CA ASP A 119 1.33 -4.57 -11.62
C ASP A 119 2.38 -3.91 -12.51
N ASN A 120 3.44 -3.39 -11.88
CA ASN A 120 4.55 -2.72 -12.54
C ASN A 120 5.89 -3.29 -12.07
N THR A 121 6.85 -3.39 -13.00
CA THR A 121 8.26 -3.63 -12.71
C THR A 121 9.03 -2.33 -12.90
N ILE A 122 9.81 -1.95 -11.88
CA ILE A 122 10.75 -0.84 -11.93
C ILE A 122 12.13 -1.45 -12.12
N ALA A 123 12.75 -1.21 -13.27
CA ALA A 123 14.07 -1.70 -13.62
C ALA A 123 15.08 -0.56 -13.62
N VAL A 124 16.26 -0.80 -13.05
CA VAL A 124 17.40 0.11 -13.13
C VAL A 124 18.60 -0.63 -13.68
N VAL A 125 19.24 -0.02 -14.68
CA VAL A 125 20.50 -0.50 -15.25
C VAL A 125 21.62 0.48 -14.94
N ALA A 126 22.63 0.03 -14.20
CA ALA A 126 23.88 0.78 -14.03
C ALA A 126 24.90 0.36 -15.09
N VAL A 127 25.58 1.35 -15.66
CA VAL A 127 26.51 1.21 -16.79
C VAL A 127 27.90 1.70 -16.37
N GLY A 128 28.93 0.92 -16.67
CA GLY A 128 30.35 1.26 -16.47
C GLY A 128 31.22 0.28 -17.25
N GLY A 129 32.16 -0.41 -16.58
CA GLY A 129 32.94 -1.50 -17.18
C GLY A 129 32.10 -2.69 -17.68
N GLY A 130 30.82 -2.72 -17.30
CA GLY A 130 29.78 -3.64 -17.73
C GLY A 130 28.40 -3.05 -17.39
N LYS A 131 27.34 -3.85 -17.52
CA LYS A 131 25.98 -3.46 -17.15
C LYS A 131 25.44 -4.38 -16.04
N SER A 132 24.81 -3.81 -15.03
CA SER A 132 24.03 -4.57 -14.03
C SER A 132 22.57 -4.18 -14.09
N LEU A 133 21.68 -5.13 -13.82
CA LEU A 133 20.24 -4.94 -13.74
C LEU A 133 19.79 -5.16 -12.30
N ALA A 134 18.99 -4.23 -11.78
CA ALA A 134 18.26 -4.38 -10.53
C ALA A 134 16.78 -4.09 -10.78
N THR A 135 15.89 -4.86 -10.16
CA THR A 135 14.45 -4.70 -10.32
C THR A 135 13.72 -4.75 -8.99
N VAL A 136 12.60 -4.02 -8.90
CA VAL A 136 11.59 -4.15 -7.84
C VAL A 136 10.20 -4.15 -8.48
N GLN A 137 9.21 -4.70 -7.80
CA GLN A 137 7.83 -4.75 -8.28
C GLN A 137 6.93 -3.86 -7.42
N PHE A 138 5.96 -3.20 -8.04
CA PHE A 138 4.94 -2.43 -7.36
C PHE A 138 3.57 -2.70 -7.99
N THR A 139 2.63 -3.15 -7.16
CA THR A 139 1.23 -3.27 -7.53
C THR A 139 0.49 -2.04 -7.04
N ALA A 140 0.04 -1.22 -7.98
CA ALA A 140 -0.78 -0.07 -7.67
C ALA A 140 -2.22 -0.53 -7.35
N ASN A 141 -2.75 -0.09 -6.21
CA ASN A 141 -4.13 -0.33 -5.83
C ASN A 141 -5.06 0.51 -6.70
N SER A 142 -6.12 -0.12 -7.20
CA SER A 142 -7.23 0.57 -7.84
C SER A 142 -8.51 0.41 -7.00
N TRP A 143 -9.35 1.45 -7.05
CA TRP A 143 -10.50 1.58 -6.19
C TRP A 143 -11.71 2.10 -6.96
N THR A 144 -12.83 1.39 -6.85
CA THR A 144 -14.12 1.79 -7.41
C THR A 144 -14.97 2.47 -6.35
N THR A 145 -15.51 3.66 -6.65
CA THR A 145 -16.53 4.29 -5.81
C THR A 145 -17.84 3.51 -5.91
N VAL A 146 -18.35 3.06 -4.77
CA VAL A 146 -19.59 2.26 -4.67
C VAL A 146 -20.75 3.03 -4.08
N ALA A 147 -20.47 4.05 -3.27
CA ALA A 147 -21.47 4.94 -2.70
C ALA A 147 -20.85 6.29 -2.30
N GLU A 148 -21.62 7.36 -2.46
CA GLU A 148 -21.41 8.62 -1.76
C GLU A 148 -22.48 8.73 -0.67
N GLY A 149 -22.19 9.39 0.44
CA GLY A 149 -23.11 9.44 1.56
C GLY A 149 -22.62 10.30 2.71
N THR A 150 -23.28 10.15 3.86
CA THR A 150 -22.92 10.82 5.11
C THR A 150 -22.39 9.82 6.11
N TYR A 151 -21.22 10.10 6.68
CA TYR A 151 -20.72 9.38 7.85
C TYR A 151 -21.15 10.12 9.12
N ASN A 152 -21.89 9.45 9.99
CA ASN A 152 -22.35 9.98 11.27
C ASN A 152 -21.51 9.37 12.39
N PHE A 153 -20.86 10.23 13.15
CA PHE A 153 -20.13 9.82 14.34
C PHE A 153 -21.08 9.71 15.54
N ASN A 154 -20.79 8.80 16.45
CA ASN A 154 -21.46 8.68 17.74
C ASN A 154 -20.45 8.84 18.90
N GLY A 155 -20.99 9.03 20.11
CA GLY A 155 -20.23 9.06 21.36
C GLY A 155 -19.00 9.97 21.30
N VAL A 156 -17.84 9.39 21.62
CA VAL A 156 -16.55 10.10 21.64
C VAL A 156 -16.16 10.63 20.26
N GLY A 157 -16.45 9.90 19.18
CA GLY A 157 -16.15 10.34 17.82
C GLY A 157 -16.88 11.65 17.49
N ALA A 158 -18.14 11.75 17.88
CA ALA A 158 -18.95 12.95 17.67
C ALA A 158 -18.41 14.16 18.45
N GLN A 159 -17.91 13.94 19.66
CA GLN A 159 -17.30 14.97 20.50
C GLN A 159 -15.96 15.47 19.93
N LEU A 160 -15.17 14.57 19.35
CA LEU A 160 -13.85 14.89 18.82
C LEU A 160 -13.89 15.52 17.42
N PHE A 161 -14.78 15.03 16.55
CA PHE A 161 -14.74 15.31 15.11
C PHE A 161 -16.02 15.95 14.56
N GLY A 162 -17.00 16.23 15.43
CA GLY A 162 -18.32 16.72 15.04
C GLY A 162 -19.30 15.59 14.73
N ALA A 163 -20.59 15.94 14.61
CA ALA A 163 -21.67 14.96 14.50
C ALA A 163 -21.59 14.10 13.22
N SER A 164 -21.26 14.70 12.08
CA SER A 164 -21.22 13.99 10.80
C SER A 164 -20.37 14.74 9.76
N LYS A 165 -20.08 14.05 8.66
CA LYS A 165 -19.47 14.66 7.47
C LYS A 165 -19.77 13.87 6.18
N PRO A 166 -19.64 14.49 4.99
CA PRO A 166 -19.68 13.77 3.72
C PRO A 166 -18.58 12.72 3.62
N ALA A 167 -18.88 11.57 3.03
CA ALA A 167 -17.93 10.49 2.82
C ALA A 167 -18.19 9.78 1.48
N THR A 168 -17.10 9.33 0.86
CA THR A 168 -17.15 8.51 -0.36
C THR A 168 -16.64 7.11 -0.02
N LEU A 169 -17.49 6.11 -0.14
CA LEU A 169 -17.14 4.71 0.06
C LEU A 169 -16.59 4.13 -1.25
N GLN A 170 -15.45 3.47 -1.14
CA GLN A 170 -14.81 2.76 -2.24
C GLN A 170 -14.50 1.32 -1.85
N VAL A 171 -14.49 0.44 -2.85
CA VAL A 171 -14.02 -0.94 -2.74
C VAL A 171 -12.75 -1.11 -3.57
N ASN A 172 -11.81 -1.91 -3.08
CA ASN A 172 -10.60 -2.24 -3.82
C ASN A 172 -10.94 -3.22 -4.96
N ASP A 173 -10.46 -2.94 -6.17
CA ASP A 173 -10.84 -3.73 -7.35
C ASP A 173 -10.22 -5.14 -7.34
N ALA A 174 -9.03 -5.28 -6.75
CA ALA A 174 -8.33 -6.57 -6.61
C ALA A 174 -8.81 -7.37 -5.39
N ASN A 175 -9.34 -6.69 -4.37
CA ASN A 175 -9.85 -7.31 -3.15
C ASN A 175 -11.26 -6.76 -2.81
N PRO A 176 -12.33 -7.42 -3.26
CA PRO A 176 -13.70 -6.97 -3.04
C PRO A 176 -14.16 -7.04 -1.57
N LYS A 177 -13.31 -7.51 -0.66
CA LYS A 177 -13.55 -7.45 0.79
C LYS A 177 -12.92 -6.22 1.44
N LEU A 178 -12.00 -5.53 0.78
CA LEU A 178 -11.33 -4.36 1.31
C LEU A 178 -12.05 -3.09 0.85
N PHE A 179 -12.54 -2.33 1.82
CA PHE A 179 -13.24 -1.08 1.61
C PHE A 179 -12.50 0.08 2.26
N ARG A 180 -12.79 1.28 1.79
CA ARG A 180 -12.34 2.51 2.42
C ARG A 180 -13.34 3.65 2.28
N PHE A 181 -13.34 4.53 3.26
CA PHE A 181 -13.83 5.89 3.08
C PHE A 181 -12.68 6.75 2.55
N LYS A 182 -12.84 7.24 1.32
CA LYS A 182 -11.81 8.01 0.62
C LYS A 182 -11.54 9.33 1.33
N ASN A 183 -10.26 9.67 1.54
CA ASN A 183 -9.82 10.94 2.12
C ASN A 183 -10.56 11.32 3.42
N PHE A 184 -10.93 10.31 4.21
CA PHE A 184 -11.75 10.51 5.38
C PHE A 184 -11.12 11.52 6.35
N TRP A 185 -9.81 11.52 6.52
CA TRP A 185 -9.09 12.47 7.38
C TRP A 185 -8.33 13.56 6.62
N GLY A 186 -8.61 13.73 5.32
CA GLY A 186 -7.86 14.59 4.41
C GLY A 186 -7.26 13.80 3.24
N THR A 187 -6.65 14.51 2.29
CA THR A 187 -6.04 13.92 1.09
C THR A 187 -5.07 12.80 1.43
N GLY A 188 -5.28 11.60 0.86
CA GLY A 188 -4.46 10.40 1.11
C GLY A 188 -4.73 9.71 2.45
N LYS A 189 -5.56 10.30 3.33
CA LYS A 189 -5.84 9.77 4.67
C LYS A 189 -7.19 9.09 4.69
N HIS A 190 -7.20 7.85 4.23
CA HIS A 190 -8.38 7.00 4.15
C HIS A 190 -8.74 6.39 5.51
N MET A 191 -10.00 6.00 5.69
CA MET A 191 -10.37 5.03 6.72
C MET A 191 -10.69 3.70 6.05
N THR A 192 -9.97 2.64 6.38
CA THR A 192 -10.12 1.32 5.75
C THR A 192 -10.86 0.34 6.67
N PHE A 193 -11.56 -0.62 6.07
CA PHE A 193 -12.18 -1.74 6.77
C PHE A 193 -12.32 -2.95 5.85
N ASN A 194 -12.50 -4.14 6.44
CA ASN A 194 -12.66 -5.38 5.69
C ASN A 194 -14.03 -6.01 5.94
N LEU A 195 -14.68 -6.52 4.92
CA LEU A 195 -15.77 -7.48 5.06
C LEU A 195 -15.22 -8.87 5.36
N THR A 196 -15.89 -9.59 6.23
CA THR A 196 -15.61 -11.00 6.51
C THR A 196 -16.59 -11.89 5.75
N ASP A 197 -16.35 -13.20 5.77
CA ASP A 197 -17.29 -14.17 5.21
C ASP A 197 -18.53 -14.41 6.10
N LYS A 198 -18.58 -13.80 7.29
CA LYS A 198 -19.69 -13.96 8.23
C LYS A 198 -20.86 -13.08 7.81
N LYS A 199 -21.95 -13.74 7.43
CA LYS A 199 -23.22 -13.10 7.08
C LYS A 199 -24.28 -13.38 8.13
N GLY A 200 -25.27 -12.51 8.19
CA GLY A 200 -26.44 -12.66 9.05
C GLY A 200 -27.64 -11.94 8.45
N THR A 201 -28.70 -11.87 9.23
CA THR A 201 -29.92 -11.17 8.88
C THR A 201 -30.35 -10.32 10.08
N ASP A 202 -30.74 -9.08 9.83
CA ASP A 202 -31.25 -8.22 10.88
C ASP A 202 -32.69 -8.61 11.30
N GLN A 203 -33.27 -7.86 12.24
CA GLN A 203 -34.62 -8.12 12.75
C GLN A 203 -35.72 -7.91 11.69
N LYS A 204 -35.41 -7.25 10.56
CA LYS A 204 -36.34 -6.95 9.47
C LYS A 204 -36.16 -7.89 8.27
N GLY A 205 -35.24 -8.86 8.34
CA GLY A 205 -34.98 -9.78 7.23
C GLY A 205 -33.93 -9.28 6.23
N LEU A 206 -33.24 -8.17 6.52
CA LEU A 206 -32.21 -7.61 5.63
C LEU A 206 -30.88 -8.31 5.84
N THR A 207 -30.18 -8.58 4.74
CA THR A 207 -28.85 -9.22 4.76
C THR A 207 -27.82 -8.24 5.29
N ILE A 208 -27.01 -8.73 6.22
CA ILE A 208 -25.86 -8.03 6.77
C ILE A 208 -24.61 -8.88 6.63
N THR A 209 -23.49 -8.25 6.31
CA THR A 209 -22.16 -8.86 6.30
C THR A 209 -21.32 -8.20 7.38
N GLN A 210 -20.67 -9.00 8.22
CA GLN A 210 -19.80 -8.46 9.26
C GLN A 210 -18.62 -7.71 8.62
N LEU A 211 -18.40 -6.48 9.09
CA LEU A 211 -17.23 -5.67 8.77
C LEU A 211 -16.30 -5.57 9.98
N VAL A 212 -15.01 -5.36 9.73
CA VAL A 212 -13.96 -5.19 10.74
C VAL A 212 -13.11 -3.98 10.38
N VAL A 213 -13.03 -3.03 11.32
CA VAL A 213 -12.13 -1.88 11.21
C VAL A 213 -10.84 -2.21 11.98
N PRO A 214 -9.70 -2.43 11.29
CA PRO A 214 -8.43 -2.65 11.97
C PRO A 214 -7.95 -1.37 12.67
N GLU A 215 -7.00 -1.53 13.60
CA GLU A 215 -6.30 -0.42 14.25
C GLU A 215 -5.65 0.51 13.21
N GLN A 216 -6.01 1.79 13.28
CA GLN A 216 -5.55 2.86 12.40
C GLN A 216 -5.34 4.14 13.19
N ALA A 217 -4.35 4.93 12.79
CA ALA A 217 -4.09 6.25 13.35
C ALA A 217 -4.93 7.32 12.64
N THR A 218 -5.42 8.30 13.42
CA THR A 218 -5.90 9.57 12.86
C THR A 218 -4.73 10.54 12.70
N PRO A 219 -4.86 11.64 11.92
CA PRO A 219 -3.88 12.72 11.92
C PRO A 219 -3.97 13.63 13.15
N TYR A 220 -4.85 13.35 14.11
CA TYR A 220 -5.11 14.19 15.27
C TYR A 220 -4.38 13.68 16.51
N THR A 221 -4.05 14.60 17.41
CA THR A 221 -3.33 14.34 18.65
C THR A 221 -4.22 14.72 19.83
N TYR A 222 -4.27 13.84 20.84
CA TYR A 222 -4.89 14.10 22.12
C TYR A 222 -3.86 14.72 23.07
N PRO A 223 -4.22 15.74 23.87
CA PRO A 223 -3.31 16.34 24.85
C PRO A 223 -2.67 15.28 25.75
N ASP A 224 -1.36 15.38 25.97
CA ASP A 224 -0.57 14.54 26.89
C ASP A 224 -0.44 13.04 26.54
N TYR A 225 -1.24 12.51 25.60
CA TYR A 225 -1.26 11.06 25.28
C TYR A 225 -0.96 10.71 23.82
N GLY A 226 -0.74 11.72 22.97
CA GLY A 226 -0.25 11.54 21.60
C GLY A 226 -1.37 11.26 20.60
N THR A 227 -1.03 10.55 19.53
CA THR A 227 -1.95 10.25 18.42
C THR A 227 -3.24 9.58 18.88
N ILE A 228 -4.36 10.02 18.31
CA ILE A 228 -5.65 9.35 18.47
C ILE A 228 -5.74 8.21 17.45
N TYR A 229 -6.06 7.02 17.92
CA TYR A 229 -6.27 5.81 17.14
C TYR A 229 -7.73 5.39 17.15
N TYR A 230 -8.09 4.54 16.19
CA TYR A 230 -9.40 3.92 16.12
C TYR A 230 -9.34 2.49 15.59
N ALA A 231 -10.27 1.67 16.04
CA ALA A 231 -10.53 0.31 15.58
C ALA A 231 -12.00 -0.03 15.89
N ASP A 232 -12.55 -1.09 15.31
CA ASP A 232 -13.85 -1.57 15.76
C ASP A 232 -13.74 -2.24 17.14
N GLY A 233 -14.85 -2.27 17.86
CA GLY A 233 -14.90 -2.74 19.24
C GLY A 233 -14.53 -4.22 19.40
N LEU A 234 -14.71 -5.05 18.36
CA LEU A 234 -14.20 -6.43 18.35
C LEU A 234 -12.68 -6.47 18.26
N THR A 235 -12.06 -5.73 17.34
CA THR A 235 -10.60 -5.63 17.21
C THR A 235 -9.98 -5.14 18.52
N ARG A 236 -10.60 -4.13 19.15
CA ARG A 236 -10.11 -3.56 20.40
C ARG A 236 -10.49 -4.36 21.65
N LYS A 237 -11.33 -5.39 21.50
CA LYS A 237 -11.89 -6.23 22.58
C LYS A 237 -12.63 -5.40 23.64
N SER A 238 -13.26 -4.29 23.23
CA SER A 238 -14.09 -3.46 24.12
C SER A 238 -15.55 -3.90 24.15
N VAL A 239 -16.00 -4.63 23.14
CA VAL A 239 -17.34 -5.25 23.05
C VAL A 239 -17.25 -6.61 22.36
N ASN A 240 -18.29 -7.43 22.49
CA ASN A 240 -18.41 -8.73 21.79
C ASN A 240 -19.35 -8.69 20.57
N SER A 241 -19.94 -7.53 20.30
CA SER A 241 -20.87 -7.33 19.18
C SER A 241 -20.11 -6.91 17.91
N PRO A 242 -20.47 -7.41 16.72
CA PRO A 242 -19.81 -7.01 15.48
C PRO A 242 -20.30 -5.66 14.94
N SER A 243 -19.49 -5.11 14.04
CA SER A 243 -19.89 -4.10 13.07
C SER A 243 -20.40 -4.78 11.79
N PHE A 244 -21.25 -4.11 11.01
CA PHE A 244 -21.90 -4.70 9.83
C PHE A 244 -22.07 -3.72 8.68
N MET A 245 -22.12 -4.26 7.46
CA MET A 245 -22.53 -3.57 6.25
C MET A 245 -23.73 -4.29 5.62
N TYR A 246 -24.70 -3.52 5.14
CA TYR A 246 -25.87 -4.01 4.41
C TYR A 246 -25.58 -4.04 2.90
N ASP A 247 -26.40 -4.75 2.13
CA ASP A 247 -26.24 -4.88 0.67
C ASP A 247 -26.33 -3.53 -0.07
N ASN A 248 -27.01 -2.54 0.51
CA ASN A 248 -27.10 -1.18 -0.02
C ASN A 248 -25.93 -0.27 0.41
N TYR A 249 -24.87 -0.82 1.00
CA TYR A 249 -23.71 -0.11 1.55
C TYR A 249 -23.94 0.72 2.81
N TYR A 250 -25.12 0.66 3.44
CA TYR A 250 -25.28 1.21 4.79
C TYR A 250 -24.34 0.48 5.76
N CYS A 251 -23.55 1.22 6.52
CA CYS A 251 -22.62 0.64 7.51
C CYS A 251 -23.05 1.00 8.93
N MET A 252 -22.88 0.05 9.84
CA MET A 252 -22.99 0.24 11.29
C MET A 252 -21.67 -0.20 11.92
N ILE A 253 -20.95 0.73 12.55
CA ILE A 253 -19.61 0.49 13.10
C ILE A 253 -19.60 0.78 14.60
N LEU A 254 -19.30 -0.23 15.41
CA LEU A 254 -19.01 -0.04 16.83
C LEU A 254 -17.59 0.49 16.96
N MET A 255 -17.41 1.79 16.74
CA MET A 255 -16.10 2.41 16.70
C MET A 255 -15.54 2.65 18.11
N GLN A 256 -14.30 2.23 18.34
CA GLN A 256 -13.56 2.53 19.57
C GLN A 256 -12.43 3.51 19.27
N TRP A 257 -12.53 4.70 19.88
CA TRP A 257 -11.48 5.71 19.88
C TRP A 257 -10.57 5.53 21.10
N TYR A 258 -9.25 5.65 20.92
CA TYR A 258 -8.28 5.44 21.99
C TYR A 258 -6.97 6.19 21.73
N VAL A 259 -6.17 6.30 22.80
CA VAL A 259 -4.79 6.78 22.79
C VAL A 259 -3.89 5.68 23.36
N SER A 260 -2.59 5.90 23.36
CA SER A 260 -1.61 4.96 23.93
C SER A 260 -1.92 4.52 25.37
N ALA A 261 -2.48 5.42 26.18
CA ALA A 261 -2.81 5.16 27.58
C ALA A 261 -4.08 4.33 27.78
N SER A 262 -5.16 4.61 27.03
CA SER A 262 -6.46 3.96 27.24
C SER A 262 -7.45 4.25 26.11
N ASN A 263 -8.61 3.58 26.18
CA ASN A 263 -9.80 3.99 25.45
C ASN A 263 -10.24 5.38 25.91
N LEU A 264 -10.69 6.23 24.97
CA LEU A 264 -11.15 7.60 25.25
C LEU A 264 -12.61 7.65 25.73
N GLY A 265 -13.29 6.50 25.79
CA GLY A 265 -14.64 6.33 26.31
C GLY A 265 -15.19 4.94 25.97
N GLN A 266 -16.38 4.65 26.47
CA GLN A 266 -17.11 3.44 26.12
C GLN A 266 -17.86 3.61 24.80
N ILE A 267 -18.05 2.51 24.08
CA ILE A 267 -18.92 2.48 22.90
C ILE A 267 -20.36 2.51 23.40
N THR A 268 -21.08 3.59 23.07
CA THR A 268 -22.48 3.78 23.48
C THR A 268 -23.45 3.37 22.39
N ASP A 269 -23.05 3.50 21.12
CA ASP A 269 -23.87 3.19 19.96
C ASP A 269 -22.96 3.06 18.71
N TYR A 270 -23.55 2.80 17.55
CA TYR A 270 -22.87 2.71 16.27
C TYR A 270 -22.57 4.09 15.67
N ASP A 271 -21.37 4.25 15.12
CA ASP A 271 -21.14 5.17 14.00
C ASP A 271 -21.86 4.59 12.77
N THR A 272 -22.41 5.44 11.91
CA THR A 272 -23.12 5.00 10.70
C THR A 272 -22.55 5.62 9.43
N PHE A 273 -22.65 4.89 8.33
CA PHE A 273 -22.54 5.49 7.00
C PHE A 273 -23.86 5.28 6.28
N GLU A 274 -24.43 6.38 5.81
CA GLU A 274 -25.70 6.47 5.10
C GLU A 274 -25.44 6.86 3.64
N PRO A 275 -25.50 5.90 2.70
CA PRO A 275 -25.45 6.17 1.27
C PRO A 275 -26.55 7.16 0.86
N ASN A 276 -26.22 8.07 -0.05
CA ASN A 276 -27.21 8.89 -0.74
C ASN A 276 -28.14 7.95 -1.54
N GLU A 277 -29.44 8.28 -1.53
CA GLU A 277 -30.46 7.57 -2.33
C GLU A 277 -30.20 7.68 -3.84
#